data_AF-A0A937FYJ9-F1
#
_entry.id   AF-A0A937FYJ9-F1
#
_cell.length_a   1.000
_cell.length_b   1.000
_cell.length_c   1.000
_cell.angle_alpha   90.00
_cell.angle_beta   90.00
_cell.angle_gamma   90.00
#
_symmetry.space_group_name_H-M   'P 1'
#
loop_
_entity.id
_entity.type
_entity.pdbx_description
1 polymer ?
#
loop_
_entity_poly.entity_id
_entity_poly.type
_entity_poly.pdbx_seq_one_letter_code
_entity_poly.pdbx_strand_id
1 'polypeptide(L)'
;MKQVIDPKDIHTAIDTWSGFVYQGKVALYHVLTLLIENPDNESFLQLDSLEDFAIVNEDITPISLHQVKAVNSKYYSSFKKAFIKLEKRKNEYPCDRAYFHLAIENEKSANDINKKHPNLELYMYRDNNYYCSLNDINEKLEALIRSYLVQKEFGHFVGNTAIIRSKLEKKLFDHVILVHSSNHNKVSISKGAYYQIIKISDFRTILEEDPSMGLNEDYYSFLTKELLNRYYNEFCFELEEGAIVKDSDKEKLDGYIKQINVLSDKGLITFIKSILPHRKVKYESITDFKDHNIQKNEFKLAYLKSLHHLVVSKTGIVDGLIWNDSDNKQYRATAINEGESSLEEICKDIYNNVINTDLGTLYQTDFLITSDLEGSIETTINKQFSVEGKEDRNNVNKWSNIHLIKREVAKAKING
;
A
#
# COMPACT_ATOMS: atom_id res chain seq x y z
N MET A 1 8.42 -2.95 41.53
CA MET A 1 8.92 -1.72 40.86
C MET A 1 8.41 -1.78 39.43
N LYS A 2 7.54 -0.86 38.99
CA LYS A 2 7.14 -0.77 37.58
C LYS A 2 8.41 -0.44 36.78
N GLN A 3 8.83 -1.32 35.88
CA GLN A 3 9.96 -1.08 35.00
C GLN A 3 9.57 0.04 34.03
N VAL A 4 10.22 1.19 34.13
CA VAL A 4 9.95 2.33 33.24
C VAL A 4 10.58 1.99 31.89
N ILE A 5 9.76 1.92 30.85
CA ILE A 5 10.20 1.61 29.48
C ILE A 5 10.88 2.86 28.92
N ASP A 6 12.14 2.75 28.47
CA ASP A 6 12.79 3.83 27.70
C ASP A 6 12.40 3.71 26.22
N PRO A 7 11.70 4.70 25.63
CA PRO A 7 11.32 4.68 24.22
C PRO A 7 12.50 4.66 23.22
N LYS A 8 13.74 4.88 23.70
CA LYS A 8 14.95 4.78 22.86
C LYS A 8 15.38 3.34 22.60
N ASP A 9 14.96 2.39 23.42
CA ASP A 9 15.28 0.96 23.29
C ASP A 9 14.27 0.20 22.40
N ILE A 10 13.43 0.94 21.67
CA ILE A 10 12.36 0.43 20.82
C ILE A 10 12.75 0.55 19.34
N HIS A 11 12.71 -0.57 18.63
CA HIS A 11 12.91 -0.64 17.19
C HIS A 11 11.57 -0.61 16.46
N THR A 12 11.47 0.23 15.42
CA THR A 12 10.27 0.47 14.60
C THR A 12 10.53 -0.03 13.18
N ALA A 13 9.62 -0.83 12.63
CA ALA A 13 9.65 -1.39 11.28
C ALA A 13 8.70 -0.66 10.30
N ILE A 14 8.04 0.41 10.75
CA ILE A 14 7.19 1.35 10.00
C ILE A 14 7.85 1.77 8.67
N ASP A 15 9.19 1.80 8.63
CA ASP A 15 9.97 2.17 7.45
C ASP A 15 10.22 1.01 6.45
N THR A 16 9.43 -0.08 6.39
CA THR A 16 9.70 -1.20 5.46
C THR A 16 8.49 -1.78 4.71
N TRP A 17 8.79 -2.44 3.58
CA TRP A 17 8.03 -2.55 2.34
C TRP A 17 6.56 -2.99 2.31
N SER A 18 6.12 -3.91 3.16
CA SER A 18 4.78 -4.53 3.04
C SER A 18 4.14 -4.86 4.38
N GLY A 19 4.96 -4.84 5.45
CA GLY A 19 4.59 -5.29 6.78
C GLY A 19 3.49 -4.44 7.40
N PHE A 20 3.58 -3.11 7.25
CA PHE A 20 2.62 -2.20 7.89
C PHE A 20 1.17 -2.45 7.44
N VAL A 21 0.95 -2.68 6.15
CA VAL A 21 -0.41 -2.84 5.62
C VAL A 21 -1.05 -4.11 6.17
N TYR A 22 -0.33 -5.24 6.10
CA TYR A 22 -0.88 -6.50 6.62
C TYR A 22 -0.94 -6.51 8.15
N GLN A 23 0.10 -6.05 8.85
CA GLN A 23 0.10 -5.99 10.32
C GLN A 23 -0.97 -5.04 10.85
N GLY A 24 -1.22 -3.91 10.19
CA GLY A 24 -2.30 -2.98 10.52
C GLY A 24 -3.68 -3.64 10.35
N LYS A 25 -3.90 -4.41 9.27
CA LYS A 25 -5.13 -5.17 9.08
C LYS A 25 -5.31 -6.28 10.12
N VAL A 26 -4.24 -6.96 10.53
CA VAL A 26 -4.27 -7.94 11.64
C VAL A 26 -4.56 -7.25 12.97
N ALA A 27 -3.97 -6.08 13.23
CA ALA A 27 -4.28 -5.28 14.41
C ALA A 27 -5.76 -4.86 14.44
N LEU A 28 -6.30 -4.40 13.31
CA LEU A 28 -7.73 -4.08 13.16
C LEU A 28 -8.61 -5.30 13.43
N TYR A 29 -8.24 -6.47 12.92
CA TYR A 29 -8.97 -7.72 13.18
C TYR A 29 -9.05 -8.01 14.69
N HIS A 30 -7.94 -7.83 15.40
CA HIS A 30 -7.91 -8.03 16.84
C HIS A 30 -8.74 -6.98 17.59
N VAL A 31 -8.63 -5.70 17.22
CA VAL A 31 -9.46 -4.61 17.80
C VAL A 31 -10.95 -4.87 17.61
N LEU A 32 -11.38 -5.28 16.42
CA LEU A 32 -12.78 -5.64 16.15
C LEU A 32 -13.23 -6.84 16.97
N THR A 33 -12.35 -7.83 17.16
CA THR A 33 -12.62 -9.00 18.02
C THR A 33 -12.86 -8.54 19.46
N LEU A 34 -12.00 -7.65 19.98
CA LEU A 34 -12.15 -7.07 21.32
C LEU A 34 -13.45 -6.28 21.47
N LEU A 35 -13.85 -5.48 20.48
CA LEU A 35 -15.10 -4.70 20.51
C LEU A 35 -16.36 -5.58 20.46
N ILE A 36 -16.29 -6.74 19.79
CA ILE A 36 -17.41 -7.70 19.78
C ILE A 36 -17.54 -8.41 21.13
N GLU A 37 -16.41 -8.76 21.75
CA GLU A 37 -16.36 -9.48 23.03
C GLU A 37 -16.66 -8.57 24.22
N ASN A 38 -16.08 -7.37 24.22
CA ASN A 38 -16.31 -6.31 25.19
C ASN A 38 -16.51 -4.98 24.45
N PRO A 39 -17.75 -4.59 24.19
CA PRO A 39 -18.07 -3.33 23.53
C PRO A 39 -17.41 -2.14 24.24
N ASP A 40 -17.44 -2.09 25.57
CA ASP A 40 -16.95 -0.98 26.40
C ASP A 40 -15.43 -1.03 26.65
N ASN A 41 -14.68 -1.56 25.70
CA ASN A 41 -13.23 -1.64 25.80
C ASN A 41 -12.58 -0.24 25.66
N GLU A 42 -12.00 0.23 26.76
CA GLU A 42 -11.29 1.52 26.88
C GLU A 42 -9.76 1.38 26.73
N SER A 43 -9.28 0.22 26.28
CA SER A 43 -7.86 0.01 26.01
C SER A 43 -7.41 0.77 24.75
N PHE A 44 -6.12 0.75 24.50
CA PHE A 44 -5.48 1.48 23.42
C PHE A 44 -4.70 0.54 22.53
N LEU A 45 -4.75 0.79 21.23
CA LEU A 45 -3.88 0.16 20.24
C LEU A 45 -2.58 0.96 20.12
N GLN A 46 -1.44 0.29 20.26
CA GLN A 46 -0.14 0.83 19.93
C GLN A 46 0.44 0.08 18.73
N LEU A 47 0.89 0.81 17.73
CA LEU A 47 1.44 0.25 16.49
C LEU A 47 2.97 0.36 16.49
N ASP A 48 3.63 -0.72 16.07
CA ASP A 48 5.06 -0.75 15.71
C ASP A 48 5.99 -0.14 16.78
N SER A 49 5.79 -0.56 18.02
CA SER A 49 6.54 -0.09 19.19
C SER A 49 6.92 -1.27 20.10
N LEU A 50 6.07 -1.66 21.06
CA LEU A 50 6.40 -2.75 21.98
C LEU A 50 6.64 -4.08 21.23
N GLU A 51 5.81 -4.34 20.23
CA GLU A 51 5.97 -5.30 19.13
C GLU A 51 5.30 -4.73 17.85
N ASP A 52 5.09 -5.54 16.82
CA ASP A 52 4.43 -5.12 15.57
C ASP A 52 3.08 -4.42 15.85
N PHE A 53 2.33 -4.90 16.84
CA PHE A 53 1.36 -4.09 17.59
C PHE A 53 1.17 -4.61 19.02
N ALA A 54 0.57 -3.78 19.88
CA ALA A 54 0.22 -4.13 21.25
C ALA A 54 -1.12 -3.51 21.65
N ILE A 55 -1.83 -4.17 22.55
CA ILE A 55 -2.94 -3.56 23.29
C ILE A 55 -2.39 -3.11 24.64
N VAL A 56 -2.60 -1.85 24.98
CA VAL A 56 -2.07 -1.22 26.20
C VAL A 56 -3.17 -0.52 26.97
N ASN A 57 -2.95 -0.29 28.25
CA ASN A 57 -3.80 0.59 29.05
C ASN A 57 -3.36 2.07 28.91
N GLU A 58 -4.01 2.97 29.64
CA GLU A 58 -3.70 4.42 29.64
C GLU A 58 -2.25 4.73 30.06
N ASP A 59 -1.68 3.92 30.95
CA ASP A 59 -0.27 4.01 31.39
C ASP A 59 0.73 3.43 30.35
N ILE A 60 0.27 2.99 29.17
CA ILE A 60 1.07 2.28 28.15
C ILE A 60 1.66 0.96 28.71
N THR A 61 1.00 0.36 29.71
CA THR A 61 1.36 -0.99 30.17
C THR A 61 0.71 -2.02 29.24
N PRO A 62 1.47 -3.01 28.71
CA PRO A 62 0.93 -3.98 27.77
C PRO A 62 -0.07 -4.91 28.43
N ILE A 63 -1.25 -5.00 27.82
CA ILE A 63 -2.28 -6.00 28.07
C ILE A 63 -1.98 -7.23 27.21
N SER A 64 -1.65 -7.01 25.93
CA SER A 64 -1.19 -8.06 25.02
C SER A 64 -0.14 -7.56 24.02
N LEU A 65 0.77 -8.45 23.64
CA LEU A 65 1.79 -8.23 22.62
C LEU A 65 1.50 -9.08 21.38
N HIS A 66 1.73 -8.55 20.19
CA HIS A 66 1.41 -9.24 18.94
C HIS A 66 2.55 -9.13 17.93
N GLN A 67 3.10 -10.28 17.54
CA GLN A 67 4.09 -10.41 16.46
C GLN A 67 3.39 -10.96 15.22
N VAL A 68 3.49 -10.24 14.10
CA VAL A 68 2.90 -10.58 12.81
C VAL A 68 3.98 -10.98 11.81
N LYS A 69 3.75 -12.07 11.07
CA LYS A 69 4.64 -12.52 10.01
C LYS A 69 3.89 -12.86 8.73
N ALA A 70 4.10 -12.01 7.72
CA ALA A 70 3.66 -12.18 6.34
C ALA A 70 4.80 -12.73 5.46
N VAL A 71 5.29 -13.92 5.78
CA VAL A 71 6.40 -14.56 5.05
C VAL A 71 5.86 -15.73 4.24
N ASN A 72 6.27 -15.86 2.98
CA ASN A 72 5.92 -17.00 2.13
C ASN A 72 6.73 -18.27 2.49
N SER A 73 6.54 -18.79 3.71
CA SER A 73 7.23 -19.99 4.19
C SER A 73 6.40 -20.71 5.22
N LYS A 74 6.22 -22.02 5.04
CA LYS A 74 5.61 -22.90 6.05
C LYS A 74 6.58 -23.38 7.14
N TYR A 75 7.89 -23.29 6.91
CA TYR A 75 8.89 -23.91 7.78
C TYR A 75 9.04 -23.14 9.11
N TYR A 76 9.04 -23.84 10.24
CA TYR A 76 9.23 -23.23 11.57
C TYR A 76 10.59 -22.52 11.68
N SER A 77 11.62 -23.04 11.01
CA SER A 77 12.97 -22.47 11.02
C SER A 77 12.99 -21.00 10.55
N SER A 78 12.13 -20.64 9.60
CA SER A 78 11.97 -19.28 9.08
C SER A 78 11.45 -18.29 10.15
N PHE A 79 10.74 -18.79 11.16
CA PHE A 79 10.12 -17.97 12.21
C PHE A 79 10.83 -18.05 13.57
N LYS A 80 11.78 -18.98 13.74
CA LYS A 80 12.44 -19.26 15.02
C LYS A 80 12.98 -17.99 15.70
N LYS A 81 13.61 -17.09 14.94
CA LYS A 81 14.13 -15.82 15.47
C LYS A 81 13.02 -14.91 16.00
N ALA A 82 11.89 -14.84 15.29
CA ALA A 82 10.75 -14.01 15.68
C ALA A 82 10.06 -14.57 16.94
N PHE A 83 9.93 -15.90 17.08
CA PHE A 83 9.42 -16.49 18.32
C PHE A 83 10.29 -16.16 19.53
N ILE A 84 11.61 -16.33 19.41
CA ILE A 84 12.56 -15.99 20.49
C ILE A 84 12.50 -14.50 20.83
N LYS A 85 12.36 -13.63 19.82
CA LYS A 85 12.19 -12.18 20.01
C LYS A 85 10.93 -11.89 20.85
N LEU A 86 9.79 -12.47 20.49
CA LEU A 86 8.54 -12.25 21.21
C LEU A 86 8.59 -12.79 22.65
N GLU A 87 9.22 -13.95 22.88
CA GLU A 87 9.44 -14.46 24.24
C GLU A 87 10.27 -13.51 25.10
N LYS A 88 11.38 -13.01 24.53
CA LYS A 88 12.21 -12.01 25.20
C LYS A 88 11.41 -10.75 25.51
N ARG A 89 10.60 -10.27 24.56
CA ARG A 89 9.76 -9.09 24.74
C ARG A 89 8.68 -9.27 25.79
N LYS A 90 8.02 -10.42 25.86
CA LYS A 90 7.09 -10.75 26.95
C LYS A 90 7.76 -10.76 28.33
N ASN A 91 9.02 -11.21 28.41
CA ASN A 91 9.78 -11.19 29.66
C ASN A 91 10.21 -9.76 30.06
N GLU A 92 10.59 -8.94 29.09
CA GLU A 92 10.95 -7.52 29.29
C GLU A 92 9.73 -6.66 29.65
N TYR A 93 8.58 -6.96 29.05
CA TYR A 93 7.33 -6.25 29.23
C TYR A 93 6.20 -7.25 29.55
N PRO A 94 6.09 -7.67 30.83
CA PRO A 94 5.10 -8.65 31.25
C PRO A 94 3.67 -8.23 30.90
N CYS A 95 2.94 -9.14 30.25
CA CYS A 95 1.56 -8.98 29.83
C CYS A 95 0.81 -10.31 29.93
N ASP A 96 -0.52 -10.26 29.87
CA ASP A 96 -1.36 -11.45 30.03
C ASP A 96 -1.13 -12.45 28.88
N ARG A 97 -1.10 -11.94 27.64
CA ARG A 97 -0.97 -12.77 26.44
C ARG A 97 0.01 -12.20 25.43
N ALA A 98 0.73 -13.08 24.75
CA ALA A 98 1.61 -12.73 23.65
C ALA A 98 1.30 -13.64 22.47
N TYR A 99 0.85 -13.04 21.38
CA TYR A 99 0.34 -13.74 20.21
C TYR A 99 1.29 -13.67 19.04
N PHE A 100 1.38 -14.78 18.32
CA PHE A 100 2.09 -14.88 17.06
C PHE A 100 1.10 -15.12 15.92
N HIS A 101 1.07 -14.20 14.95
CA HIS A 101 0.19 -14.23 13.79
C HIS A 101 0.95 -14.66 12.55
N LEU A 102 0.36 -15.58 11.79
CA LEU A 102 0.93 -16.14 10.58
C LEU A 102 0.06 -15.81 9.36
N ALA A 103 0.67 -15.41 8.25
CA ALA A 103 -0.04 -15.28 6.99
C ALA A 103 -0.28 -16.62 6.28
N ILE A 104 0.55 -17.62 6.55
CA ILE A 104 0.48 -18.96 5.94
C ILE A 104 0.56 -20.00 7.04
N GLU A 105 -0.12 -21.12 6.84
CA GLU A 105 -0.07 -22.27 7.73
C GLU A 105 1.39 -22.73 7.98
N ASN A 106 1.72 -22.97 9.25
CA ASN A 106 3.02 -23.52 9.62
C ASN A 106 3.03 -25.04 9.49
N GLU A 107 4.18 -25.63 9.17
CA GLU A 107 4.37 -27.08 9.19
C GLU A 107 4.17 -27.71 10.58
N LYS A 108 4.27 -26.90 11.64
CA LYS A 108 4.06 -27.33 13.03
C LYS A 108 2.67 -26.92 13.51
N SER A 109 2.03 -27.83 14.21
CA SER A 109 0.75 -27.55 14.86
C SER A 109 0.90 -26.48 15.96
N ALA A 110 -0.20 -25.84 16.33
CA ALA A 110 -0.26 -24.92 17.47
C ALA A 110 0.24 -25.58 18.77
N ASN A 111 -0.07 -26.87 18.98
CA ASN A 111 0.41 -27.63 20.13
C ASN A 111 1.92 -27.83 20.12
N ASP A 112 2.53 -28.08 18.95
CA ASP A 112 3.98 -28.26 18.84
C ASP A 112 4.73 -26.94 19.04
N ILE A 113 4.14 -25.83 18.57
CA ILE A 113 4.68 -24.49 18.80
C ILE A 113 4.55 -24.11 20.28
N ASN A 114 3.40 -24.35 20.92
CA ASN A 114 3.20 -24.09 22.34
C ASN A 114 4.16 -24.93 23.23
N LYS A 115 4.40 -26.20 22.90
CA LYS A 115 5.43 -27.01 23.59
C LYS A 115 6.83 -26.41 23.51
N LYS A 116 7.16 -25.71 22.42
CA LYS A 116 8.48 -25.06 22.21
C LYS A 116 8.54 -23.67 22.83
N HIS A 117 7.42 -22.98 22.89
CA HIS A 117 7.27 -21.61 23.34
C HIS A 117 6.07 -21.50 24.29
N PRO A 118 6.17 -22.04 25.52
CA PRO A 118 5.01 -22.24 26.41
C PRO A 118 4.38 -20.94 26.91
N ASN A 119 5.08 -19.81 26.74
CA ASN A 119 4.61 -18.49 27.14
C ASN A 119 3.98 -17.71 25.97
N LEU A 120 3.92 -18.29 24.77
CA LEU A 120 3.36 -17.70 23.57
C LEU A 120 2.16 -18.49 23.05
N GLU A 121 1.28 -17.81 22.34
CA GLU A 121 0.12 -18.42 21.70
C GLU A 121 0.16 -18.17 20.18
N LEU A 122 -0.08 -19.21 19.36
CA LEU A 122 -0.46 -18.96 17.98
C LEU A 122 -1.87 -18.36 17.98
N TYR A 123 -2.03 -17.26 17.25
CA TYR A 123 -3.32 -16.58 17.20
C TYR A 123 -4.35 -17.43 16.44
N MET A 124 -5.47 -17.75 17.09
CA MET A 124 -6.59 -18.46 16.48
C MET A 124 -7.64 -17.45 15.97
N TYR A 125 -7.88 -17.46 14.67
CA TYR A 125 -8.92 -16.65 14.04
C TYR A 125 -10.30 -17.30 14.26
N ARG A 126 -11.39 -16.54 14.09
CA ARG A 126 -12.77 -17.01 14.36
C ARG A 126 -13.25 -18.19 13.50
N ASP A 127 -12.56 -18.48 12.41
CA ASP A 127 -12.78 -19.68 11.59
C ASP A 127 -11.96 -20.90 12.05
N ASN A 128 -11.37 -20.83 13.25
CA ASN A 128 -10.54 -21.85 13.89
C ASN A 128 -9.20 -22.13 13.18
N ASN A 129 -8.80 -21.27 12.24
CA ASN A 129 -7.47 -21.33 11.63
C ASN A 129 -6.44 -20.57 12.46
N TYR A 130 -5.19 -21.03 12.47
CA TYR A 130 -4.05 -20.37 13.14
C TYR A 130 -3.23 -19.48 12.21
N TYR A 131 -3.79 -19.15 11.05
CA TYR A 131 -3.20 -18.31 10.02
C TYR A 131 -4.29 -17.54 9.28
N CYS A 132 -3.90 -16.46 8.61
CA CYS A 132 -4.81 -15.69 7.77
C CYS A 132 -4.04 -15.12 6.58
N SER A 133 -4.33 -15.56 5.35
CA SER A 133 -3.57 -15.04 4.21
C SER A 133 -3.85 -13.55 3.96
N LEU A 134 -2.97 -12.92 3.16
CA LEU A 134 -3.16 -11.54 2.70
C LEU A 134 -4.44 -11.39 1.86
N ASN A 135 -4.88 -12.46 1.20
CA ASN A 135 -6.10 -12.45 0.40
C ASN A 135 -7.35 -12.56 1.28
N ASP A 136 -7.27 -13.28 2.40
CA ASP A 136 -8.43 -13.57 3.25
C ASP A 136 -8.69 -12.48 4.31
N ILE A 137 -7.67 -11.69 4.69
CA ILE A 137 -7.79 -10.76 5.82
C ILE A 137 -8.91 -9.73 5.62
N ASN A 138 -9.09 -9.26 4.38
CA ASN A 138 -10.14 -8.31 4.04
C ASN A 138 -11.53 -8.92 4.24
N GLU A 139 -11.75 -10.16 3.81
CA GLU A 139 -13.03 -10.85 3.98
C GLU A 139 -13.32 -11.14 5.45
N LYS A 140 -12.29 -11.52 6.21
CA LYS A 140 -12.39 -11.73 7.66
C LYS A 140 -12.73 -10.46 8.43
N LEU A 141 -12.13 -9.32 8.06
CA LEU A 141 -12.46 -8.01 8.62
C LEU A 141 -13.92 -7.65 8.33
N GLU A 142 -14.36 -7.81 7.08
CA GLU A 142 -15.75 -7.57 6.71
C GLU A 142 -16.73 -8.47 7.49
N ALA A 143 -16.39 -9.74 7.71
CA ALA A 143 -17.20 -10.65 8.52
C ALA A 143 -17.32 -10.19 9.99
N LEU A 144 -16.24 -9.68 10.59
CA LEU A 144 -16.28 -9.11 11.95
C LEU A 144 -17.14 -7.84 12.00
N ILE A 145 -16.98 -6.93 11.03
CA ILE A 145 -17.77 -5.70 10.96
C ILE A 145 -19.26 -6.04 10.85
N ARG A 146 -19.65 -6.96 9.96
CA ARG A 146 -21.05 -7.42 9.85
C ARG A 146 -21.57 -7.99 11.16
N SER A 147 -20.75 -8.80 11.84
CA SER A 147 -21.11 -9.38 13.15
C SER A 147 -21.35 -8.29 14.19
N TYR A 148 -20.47 -7.30 14.28
CA TYR A 148 -20.60 -6.15 15.17
C TYR A 148 -21.90 -5.37 14.88
N LEU A 149 -22.11 -4.99 13.62
CA LEU A 149 -23.28 -4.19 13.21
C LEU A 149 -24.60 -4.88 13.53
N VAL A 150 -24.70 -6.20 13.29
CA VAL A 150 -25.90 -6.98 13.63
C VAL A 150 -26.09 -7.04 15.15
N GLN A 151 -25.04 -7.28 15.92
CA GLN A 151 -25.10 -7.36 17.38
C GLN A 151 -25.48 -6.01 18.03
N LYS A 152 -25.16 -4.88 17.39
CA LYS A 152 -25.35 -3.52 17.91
C LYS A 152 -26.51 -2.74 17.30
N GLU A 153 -27.43 -3.43 16.63
CA GLU A 153 -28.64 -2.84 16.00
C GLU A 153 -28.35 -1.85 14.84
N PHE A 154 -27.12 -1.86 14.32
CA PHE A 154 -26.71 -1.13 13.11
C PHE A 154 -26.81 -2.00 11.84
N GLY A 155 -27.69 -3.00 11.82
CA GLY A 155 -27.82 -3.96 10.73
C GLY A 155 -28.13 -3.34 9.35
N HIS A 156 -28.72 -2.14 9.33
CA HIS A 156 -28.97 -1.39 8.10
C HIS A 156 -27.67 -0.90 7.40
N PHE A 157 -26.54 -0.84 8.11
CA PHE A 157 -25.23 -0.51 7.54
C PHE A 157 -24.46 -1.72 6.98
N VAL A 158 -24.97 -2.94 7.10
CA VAL A 158 -24.28 -4.15 6.59
C VAL A 158 -23.92 -4.05 5.10
N GLY A 159 -24.76 -3.39 4.28
CA GLY A 159 -24.46 -3.15 2.86
C GLY A 159 -23.22 -2.27 2.62
N ASN A 160 -22.79 -1.50 3.62
CA ASN A 160 -21.67 -0.57 3.56
C ASN A 160 -20.39 -1.13 4.22
N THR A 161 -20.34 -2.44 4.51
CA THR A 161 -19.23 -3.07 5.22
C THR A 161 -17.85 -2.72 4.64
N ALA A 162 -17.71 -2.71 3.31
CA ALA A 162 -16.45 -2.37 2.65
C ALA A 162 -16.03 -0.91 2.90
N ILE A 163 -17.00 0.03 2.92
CA ILE A 163 -16.75 1.45 3.21
C ILE A 163 -16.31 1.61 4.67
N ILE A 164 -17.00 0.94 5.59
CA ILE A 164 -16.66 0.98 7.03
C ILE A 164 -15.27 0.40 7.25
N ARG A 165 -14.93 -0.75 6.62
CA ARG A 165 -13.58 -1.31 6.65
C ARG A 165 -12.54 -0.29 6.20
N SER A 166 -12.75 0.35 5.05
CA SER A 166 -11.80 1.34 4.52
C SER A 166 -11.64 2.55 5.43
N LYS A 167 -12.72 3.03 6.09
CA LYS A 167 -12.60 4.09 7.11
C LYS A 167 -11.77 3.66 8.32
N LEU A 168 -11.96 2.44 8.82
CA LEU A 168 -11.19 1.89 9.94
C LEU A 168 -9.71 1.70 9.56
N GLU A 169 -9.43 1.23 8.35
CA GLU A 169 -8.05 1.12 7.84
C GLU A 169 -7.40 2.50 7.66
N LYS A 170 -8.16 3.51 7.20
CA LYS A 170 -7.69 4.89 7.10
C LYS A 170 -7.25 5.44 8.45
N LYS A 171 -8.03 5.19 9.51
CA LYS A 171 -7.67 5.59 10.88
C LYS A 171 -6.29 5.06 11.31
N LEU A 172 -5.97 3.81 10.96
CA LEU A 172 -4.64 3.23 11.22
C LEU A 172 -3.56 3.88 10.36
N PHE A 173 -3.85 4.13 9.09
CA PHE A 173 -2.90 4.71 8.15
C PHE A 173 -2.55 6.17 8.51
N ASP A 174 -3.56 6.99 8.83
CA ASP A 174 -3.39 8.37 9.28
C ASP A 174 -2.54 8.42 10.56
N HIS A 175 -2.72 7.46 11.47
CA HIS A 175 -1.92 7.35 12.68
C HIS A 175 -0.45 7.09 12.39
N VAL A 176 -0.13 6.21 11.44
CA VAL A 176 1.27 5.96 11.06
C VAL A 176 1.90 7.14 10.36
N ILE A 177 1.16 7.87 9.52
CA ILE A 177 1.64 9.15 8.98
C ILE A 177 1.93 10.14 10.12
N LEU A 178 1.09 10.20 11.16
CA LEU A 178 1.31 11.07 12.33
C LEU A 178 2.62 10.71 13.06
N VAL A 179 2.89 9.41 13.26
CA VAL A 179 4.15 8.91 13.83
C VAL A 179 5.34 9.32 12.97
N HIS A 180 5.28 9.14 11.66
CA HIS A 180 6.35 9.57 10.74
C HIS A 180 6.57 11.08 10.75
N SER A 181 5.49 11.87 10.73
CA SER A 181 5.58 13.33 10.70
C SER A 181 6.25 13.90 11.94
N SER A 182 6.16 13.18 13.07
CA SER A 182 6.77 13.58 14.35
C SER A 182 8.30 13.59 14.31
N ASN A 183 8.92 12.82 13.40
CA ASN A 183 10.37 12.84 13.17
C ASN A 183 10.86 14.21 12.68
N HIS A 184 10.06 14.90 11.87
CA HIS A 184 10.38 16.24 11.38
C HIS A 184 10.35 17.29 12.50
N ASN A 185 9.69 17.00 13.64
CA ASN A 185 9.59 17.86 14.81
C ASN A 185 10.59 17.50 15.95
N LYS A 186 11.71 16.83 15.62
CA LYS A 186 12.78 16.42 16.56
C LYS A 186 12.37 15.35 17.61
N VAL A 187 11.27 14.63 17.39
CA VAL A 187 10.90 13.44 18.19
C VAL A 187 11.32 12.21 17.40
N SER A 188 12.13 11.29 17.97
CA SER A 188 12.50 10.07 17.23
C SER A 188 11.26 9.25 16.86
N ILE A 189 11.29 8.55 15.72
CA ILE A 189 10.18 7.68 15.28
C ILE A 189 9.82 6.68 16.39
N SER A 190 10.82 6.10 17.07
CA SER A 190 10.61 5.19 18.20
C SER A 190 9.80 5.82 19.33
N LYS A 191 10.08 7.09 19.66
CA LYS A 191 9.35 7.85 20.69
C LYS A 191 7.96 8.22 20.21
N GLY A 192 7.81 8.54 18.92
CA GLY A 192 6.52 8.76 18.27
C GLY A 192 5.62 7.52 18.37
N ALA A 193 6.11 6.37 17.91
CA ALA A 193 5.40 5.09 17.92
C ALA A 193 5.02 4.66 19.35
N TYR A 194 5.86 4.95 20.34
CA TYR A 194 5.58 4.60 21.74
C TYR A 194 4.45 5.43 22.35
N TYR A 195 4.49 6.76 22.22
CA TYR A 195 3.50 7.63 22.88
C TYR A 195 2.23 7.86 22.08
N GLN A 196 2.26 7.64 20.76
CA GLN A 196 1.08 7.76 19.92
C GLN A 196 0.32 6.44 19.90
N ILE A 197 -0.74 6.40 20.70
CA ILE A 197 -1.66 5.29 20.84
C ILE A 197 -3.04 5.69 20.33
N ILE A 198 -3.82 4.72 19.83
CA ILE A 198 -5.18 4.92 19.31
C ILE A 198 -6.15 4.34 20.32
N LYS A 199 -7.17 5.10 20.75
CA LYS A 199 -8.23 4.55 21.60
C LYS A 199 -9.06 3.54 20.84
N ILE A 200 -9.36 2.38 21.45
CA ILE A 200 -10.26 1.40 20.84
C ILE A 200 -11.65 2.00 20.61
N SER A 201 -12.09 2.94 21.46
CA SER A 201 -13.34 3.70 21.30
C SER A 201 -13.42 4.45 19.96
N ASP A 202 -12.30 4.91 19.39
CA ASP A 202 -12.30 5.63 18.11
C ASP A 202 -12.77 4.73 16.96
N PHE A 203 -12.41 3.44 17.00
CA PHE A 203 -12.89 2.45 16.01
C PHE A 203 -14.38 2.18 16.20
N ARG A 204 -14.85 2.19 17.45
CA ARG A 204 -16.27 2.08 17.77
C ARG A 204 -17.07 3.23 17.16
N THR A 205 -16.59 4.46 17.34
CA THR A 205 -17.22 5.65 16.73
C THR A 205 -17.36 5.48 15.21
N ILE A 206 -16.31 5.03 14.52
CA ILE A 206 -16.36 4.79 13.07
C ILE A 206 -17.37 3.69 12.68
N LEU A 207 -17.51 2.63 13.49
CA LEU A 207 -18.47 1.55 13.24
C LEU A 207 -19.93 2.00 13.37
N GLU A 208 -20.18 3.02 14.18
CA GLU A 208 -21.53 3.50 14.56
C GLU A 208 -21.94 4.77 13.78
N GLU A 209 -20.99 5.43 13.12
CA GLU A 209 -21.22 6.56 12.22
C GLU A 209 -21.90 6.15 10.91
N ASP A 210 -22.63 7.10 10.31
CA ASP A 210 -23.19 6.91 8.97
C ASP A 210 -22.05 6.65 7.95
N PRO A 211 -22.05 5.51 7.25
CA PRO A 211 -21.00 5.15 6.31
C PRO A 211 -20.83 6.15 5.17
N SER A 212 -21.86 6.91 4.81
CA SER A 212 -21.83 7.92 3.75
C SER A 212 -21.09 9.21 4.14
N MET A 213 -20.94 9.48 5.44
CA MET A 213 -20.21 10.66 5.90
C MET A 213 -18.72 10.56 5.53
N GLY A 214 -18.13 11.64 5.02
CA GLY A 214 -16.70 11.68 4.72
C GLY A 214 -16.27 10.95 3.44
N LEU A 215 -17.19 10.58 2.55
CA LEU A 215 -16.86 10.09 1.20
C LEU A 215 -16.45 11.25 0.29
N ASN A 216 -15.22 11.75 0.47
CA ASN A 216 -14.65 12.90 -0.23
C ASN A 216 -13.31 12.54 -0.92
N GLU A 217 -12.61 13.53 -1.46
CA GLU A 217 -11.32 13.36 -2.15
C GLU A 217 -10.23 12.71 -1.27
N ASP A 218 -10.20 13.01 0.03
CA ASP A 218 -9.28 12.39 1.01
C ASP A 218 -9.57 10.89 1.16
N TYR A 219 -10.85 10.51 1.24
CA TYR A 219 -11.25 9.10 1.24
C TYR A 219 -10.81 8.36 -0.03
N TYR A 220 -11.04 8.92 -1.21
CA TYR A 220 -10.62 8.29 -2.47
C TYR A 220 -9.10 8.27 -2.66
N SER A 221 -8.39 9.27 -2.13
CA SER A 221 -6.92 9.30 -2.10
C SER A 221 -6.37 8.19 -1.21
N PHE A 222 -6.95 8.00 -0.02
CA PHE A 222 -6.64 6.86 0.85
C PHE A 222 -6.88 5.52 0.14
N LEU A 223 -8.06 5.32 -0.45
CA LEU A 223 -8.35 4.07 -1.18
C LEU A 223 -7.37 3.82 -2.31
N THR A 224 -6.95 4.86 -3.03
CA THR A 224 -5.94 4.75 -4.08
C THR A 224 -4.62 4.26 -3.50
N LYS A 225 -4.14 4.84 -2.39
CA LYS A 225 -2.92 4.35 -1.72
C LYS A 225 -3.07 2.91 -1.24
N GLU A 226 -4.23 2.53 -0.69
CA GLU A 226 -4.50 1.15 -0.26
C GLU A 226 -4.35 0.17 -1.44
N LEU A 227 -4.95 0.50 -2.59
CA LEU A 227 -4.85 -0.30 -3.82
C LEU A 227 -3.40 -0.42 -4.30
N LEU A 228 -2.67 0.69 -4.37
CA LEU A 228 -1.26 0.69 -4.80
C LEU A 228 -0.41 -0.20 -3.90
N ASN A 229 -0.55 -0.09 -2.58
CA ASN A 229 0.21 -0.91 -1.63
C ASN A 229 -0.17 -2.39 -1.74
N ARG A 230 -1.46 -2.71 -1.93
CA ARG A 230 -1.90 -4.09 -2.14
C ARG A 230 -1.28 -4.68 -3.40
N TYR A 231 -1.36 -3.98 -4.53
CA TYR A 231 -0.77 -4.43 -5.80
C TYR A 231 0.74 -4.57 -5.71
N TYR A 232 1.39 -3.68 -4.95
CA TYR A 232 2.80 -3.74 -4.64
C TYR A 232 3.17 -4.98 -3.79
N ASN A 233 2.39 -5.31 -2.76
CA ASN A 233 2.60 -6.50 -1.95
C ASN A 233 2.41 -7.79 -2.76
N GLU A 234 1.36 -7.85 -3.56
CA GLU A 234 1.11 -8.97 -4.48
C GLU A 234 2.26 -9.13 -5.48
N PHE A 235 2.78 -8.04 -6.04
CA PHE A 235 3.93 -8.05 -6.93
C PHE A 235 5.15 -8.70 -6.28
N CYS A 236 5.48 -8.29 -5.06
CA CYS A 236 6.67 -8.81 -4.39
C CYS A 236 6.51 -10.25 -3.92
N PHE A 237 5.31 -10.64 -3.51
CA PHE A 237 4.99 -12.04 -3.23
C PHE A 237 5.22 -12.91 -4.47
N GLU A 238 4.71 -12.50 -5.64
CA GLU A 238 4.90 -13.20 -6.92
C GLU A 238 6.36 -13.22 -7.37
N LEU A 239 7.12 -12.14 -7.15
CA LEU A 239 8.56 -12.09 -7.46
C LEU A 239 9.34 -13.12 -6.63
N GLU A 240 9.01 -13.27 -5.34
CA GLU A 240 9.66 -14.22 -4.44
C GLU A 240 9.31 -15.68 -4.77
N GLU A 241 8.13 -15.96 -5.36
CA GLU A 241 7.79 -17.29 -5.87
C GLU A 241 8.57 -17.65 -7.13
N GLY A 242 8.82 -16.67 -8.01
CA GLY A 242 9.43 -16.89 -9.31
C GLY A 242 10.95 -17.06 -9.31
N ALA A 243 11.67 -16.43 -8.36
CA ALA A 243 13.13 -16.48 -8.26
C ALA A 243 13.67 -15.93 -6.93
N ILE A 244 14.97 -16.12 -6.67
CA ILE A 244 15.68 -15.40 -5.60
C ILE A 244 15.79 -13.92 -6.00
N VAL A 245 15.07 -13.06 -5.30
CA VAL A 245 15.13 -11.59 -5.45
C VAL A 245 16.32 -11.05 -4.66
N LYS A 246 17.15 -10.20 -5.28
CA LYS A 246 18.31 -9.57 -4.62
C LYS A 246 17.85 -8.53 -3.61
N ASP A 247 18.53 -8.43 -2.47
CA ASP A 247 18.22 -7.42 -1.44
C ASP A 247 18.29 -5.98 -1.99
N SER A 248 19.17 -5.70 -2.94
CA SER A 248 19.24 -4.38 -3.61
C SER A 248 17.99 -4.06 -4.46
N ASP A 249 17.40 -5.07 -5.12
CA ASP A 249 16.14 -4.89 -5.83
C ASP A 249 15.00 -4.67 -4.84
N LYS A 250 15.14 -5.29 -3.66
CA LYS A 250 14.19 -5.11 -2.57
C LYS A 250 14.16 -3.67 -2.10
N GLU A 251 15.30 -3.20 -1.60
CA GLU A 251 15.51 -1.82 -1.13
C GLU A 251 15.09 -0.77 -2.17
N LYS A 252 15.35 -1.04 -3.46
CA LYS A 252 14.99 -0.15 -4.56
C LYS A 252 13.49 0.09 -4.65
N LEU A 253 12.65 -0.94 -4.77
CA LEU A 253 11.21 -0.67 -4.86
C LEU A 253 10.59 -0.29 -3.52
N ASP A 254 11.27 -0.60 -2.42
CA ASP A 254 10.97 -0.11 -1.07
C ASP A 254 11.01 1.42 -1.05
N GLY A 255 12.10 1.96 -1.59
CA GLY A 255 12.29 3.39 -1.76
C GLY A 255 11.20 4.05 -2.60
N TYR A 256 10.68 3.38 -3.64
CA TYR A 256 9.61 3.93 -4.47
C TYR A 256 8.25 3.90 -3.76
N ILE A 257 7.84 2.80 -3.15
CA ILE A 257 6.52 2.76 -2.50
C ILE A 257 6.44 3.74 -1.32
N LYS A 258 7.54 3.93 -0.59
CA LYS A 258 7.65 4.93 0.48
C LYS A 258 7.40 6.33 -0.05
N GLN A 259 8.02 6.68 -1.17
CA GLN A 259 7.81 7.98 -1.81
C GLN A 259 6.35 8.18 -2.25
N ILE A 260 5.66 7.13 -2.73
CA ILE A 260 4.22 7.20 -3.07
C ILE A 260 3.39 7.47 -1.81
N ASN A 261 3.65 6.75 -0.72
CA ASN A 261 2.83 6.80 0.49
C ASN A 261 2.86 8.15 1.20
N VAL A 262 3.98 8.88 1.09
CA VAL A 262 4.15 10.23 1.67
C VAL A 262 3.61 11.36 0.78
N LEU A 263 3.11 11.07 -0.42
CA LEU A 263 2.48 12.10 -1.25
C LEU A 263 1.24 12.68 -0.56
N SER A 264 1.05 14.00 -0.67
CA SER A 264 -0.24 14.63 -0.36
C SER A 264 -1.31 14.16 -1.35
N ASP A 265 -2.59 14.38 -1.04
CA ASP A 265 -3.70 14.00 -1.94
C ASP A 265 -3.52 14.58 -3.35
N LYS A 266 -3.21 15.88 -3.42
CA LYS A 266 -2.87 16.55 -4.69
C LYS A 266 -1.67 15.90 -5.39
N GLY A 267 -0.62 15.58 -4.63
CA GLY A 267 0.58 14.91 -5.15
C GLY A 267 0.28 13.51 -5.70
N LEU A 268 -0.56 12.75 -5.01
CA LEU A 268 -1.01 11.42 -5.43
C LEU A 268 -1.82 11.51 -6.73
N ILE A 269 -2.73 12.47 -6.84
CA ILE A 269 -3.52 12.69 -8.06
C ILE A 269 -2.60 13.03 -9.23
N THR A 270 -1.63 13.93 -9.03
CA THR A 270 -0.63 14.27 -10.05
C THR A 270 0.19 13.06 -10.45
N PHE A 271 0.61 12.24 -9.47
CA PHE A 271 1.35 11.00 -9.72
C PHE A 271 0.55 10.02 -10.57
N ILE A 272 -0.70 9.69 -10.19
CA ILE A 272 -1.54 8.76 -10.95
C ILE A 272 -1.77 9.26 -12.37
N LYS A 273 -2.06 10.56 -12.54
CA LYS A 273 -2.19 11.18 -13.88
C LYS A 273 -0.91 11.03 -14.70
N SER A 274 0.27 11.21 -14.10
CA SER A 274 1.55 11.09 -14.81
C SER A 274 1.83 9.69 -15.36
N ILE A 275 1.40 8.64 -14.64
CA ILE A 275 1.64 7.25 -15.06
C ILE A 275 0.50 6.69 -15.92
N LEU A 276 -0.66 7.34 -15.98
CA LEU A 276 -1.81 6.99 -16.83
C LEU A 276 -2.08 8.06 -17.89
N PRO A 277 -1.14 8.32 -18.82
CA PRO A 277 -1.30 9.39 -19.82
C PRO A 277 -2.51 9.19 -20.75
N HIS A 278 -2.94 7.94 -20.93
CA HIS A 278 -4.03 7.54 -21.80
C HIS A 278 -5.41 7.52 -21.10
N ARG A 279 -5.50 7.79 -19.80
CA ARG A 279 -6.78 7.76 -19.07
C ARG A 279 -7.07 9.08 -18.35
N LYS A 280 -8.34 9.46 -18.31
CA LYS A 280 -8.82 10.53 -17.44
C LYS A 280 -8.95 10.00 -16.03
N VAL A 281 -8.27 10.63 -15.07
CA VAL A 281 -8.32 10.25 -13.64
C VAL A 281 -9.30 11.18 -12.91
N LYS A 282 -10.30 10.61 -12.23
CA LYS A 282 -11.36 11.32 -11.50
C LYS A 282 -11.62 10.68 -10.13
N TYR A 283 -11.88 11.52 -9.12
CA TYR A 283 -12.13 11.09 -7.72
C TYR A 283 -13.32 11.85 -7.11
N GLU A 284 -14.40 12.03 -7.87
CA GLU A 284 -15.58 12.79 -7.43
C GLU A 284 -16.67 11.89 -6.83
N SER A 285 -16.68 10.59 -7.18
CA SER A 285 -17.66 9.62 -6.71
C SER A 285 -17.08 8.20 -6.65
N ILE A 286 -17.81 7.27 -6.03
CA ILE A 286 -17.47 5.83 -6.01
C ILE A 286 -17.39 5.28 -7.44
N THR A 287 -18.29 5.71 -8.33
CA THR A 287 -18.30 5.31 -9.74
C THR A 287 -17.06 5.83 -10.44
N ASP A 288 -16.75 7.12 -10.27
CA ASP A 288 -15.53 7.70 -10.84
C ASP A 288 -14.28 6.96 -10.38
N PHE A 289 -14.17 6.70 -9.07
CA PHE A 289 -13.05 5.94 -8.51
C PHE A 289 -12.93 4.54 -9.13
N LYS A 290 -14.02 3.80 -9.28
CA LYS A 290 -13.99 2.45 -9.86
C LYS A 290 -13.58 2.45 -11.33
N ASP A 291 -14.09 3.42 -12.10
CA ASP A 291 -13.94 3.43 -13.55
C ASP A 291 -12.65 4.13 -14.01
N HIS A 292 -12.13 5.06 -13.20
CA HIS A 292 -11.06 5.98 -13.61
C HIS A 292 -9.78 5.88 -12.78
N ASN A 293 -9.73 5.01 -11.78
CA ASN A 293 -8.50 4.76 -11.02
C ASN A 293 -7.64 3.68 -11.68
N ILE A 294 -6.38 3.59 -11.23
CA ILE A 294 -5.40 2.61 -11.65
C ILE A 294 -5.82 1.20 -11.26
N GLN A 295 -5.64 0.28 -12.19
CA GLN A 295 -5.99 -1.13 -12.06
C GLN A 295 -4.77 -1.96 -11.66
N LYS A 296 -5.05 -3.16 -11.13
CA LYS A 296 -4.05 -4.12 -10.65
C LYS A 296 -2.93 -4.37 -11.66
N ASN A 297 -3.28 -4.72 -12.90
CA ASN A 297 -2.30 -5.10 -13.92
C ASN A 297 -1.54 -3.89 -14.47
N GLU A 298 -2.18 -2.73 -14.60
CA GLU A 298 -1.53 -1.47 -14.97
C GLU A 298 -0.41 -1.13 -13.97
N PHE A 299 -0.70 -1.18 -12.67
CA PHE A 299 0.32 -0.88 -11.67
C PHE A 299 1.37 -2.00 -11.56
N LYS A 300 0.93 -3.27 -11.48
CA LYS A 300 1.82 -4.41 -11.23
C LYS A 300 2.68 -4.79 -12.43
N LEU A 301 2.05 -5.03 -13.59
CA LEU A 301 2.69 -5.64 -14.75
C LEU A 301 3.36 -4.61 -15.67
N ALA A 302 2.87 -3.37 -15.68
CA ALA A 302 3.50 -2.27 -16.41
C ALA A 302 4.44 -1.48 -15.50
N TYR A 303 3.90 -0.78 -14.49
CA TYR A 303 4.66 0.22 -13.76
C TYR A 303 5.73 -0.40 -12.82
N LEU A 304 5.33 -1.23 -11.84
CA LEU A 304 6.25 -1.86 -10.90
C LEU A 304 7.27 -2.77 -11.59
N LYS A 305 6.85 -3.52 -12.61
CA LYS A 305 7.76 -4.33 -13.43
C LYS A 305 8.81 -3.48 -14.14
N SER A 306 8.45 -2.29 -14.62
CA SER A 306 9.42 -1.33 -15.17
C SER A 306 10.39 -0.85 -14.11
N LEU A 307 9.91 -0.46 -12.93
CA LEU A 307 10.78 -0.04 -11.81
C LEU A 307 11.73 -1.16 -11.37
N HIS A 308 11.29 -2.42 -11.44
CA HIS A 308 12.13 -3.58 -11.13
C HIS A 308 13.23 -3.78 -12.17
N HIS A 309 12.89 -3.70 -13.46
CA HIS A 309 13.83 -3.99 -14.56
C HIS A 309 14.84 -2.86 -14.84
N LEU A 310 14.49 -1.62 -14.52
CA LEU A 310 15.34 -0.44 -14.74
C LEU A 310 16.27 -0.21 -13.55
N VAL A 311 17.38 0.48 -13.80
CA VAL A 311 18.24 1.04 -12.73
C VAL A 311 17.47 2.07 -11.89
N VAL A 312 18.04 2.50 -10.76
CA VAL A 312 17.43 3.56 -9.94
C VAL A 312 17.30 4.85 -10.76
N SER A 313 16.13 5.49 -10.67
CA SER A 313 15.85 6.77 -11.32
C SER A 313 16.77 7.87 -10.81
N LYS A 314 17.09 8.86 -11.65
CA LYS A 314 17.85 10.05 -11.24
C LYS A 314 17.05 10.99 -10.35
N THR A 315 15.73 10.97 -10.48
CA THR A 315 14.80 11.85 -9.76
C THR A 315 13.82 11.04 -8.90
N GLY A 316 13.18 11.71 -7.93
CA GLY A 316 12.16 11.11 -7.07
C GLY A 316 10.78 11.09 -7.72
N ILE A 317 9.80 10.49 -7.03
CA ILE A 317 8.43 10.35 -7.52
C ILE A 317 7.73 11.69 -7.74
N VAL A 318 8.04 12.70 -6.91
CA VAL A 318 7.49 14.06 -7.06
C VAL A 318 7.88 14.68 -8.41
N ASP A 319 9.05 14.33 -8.94
CA ASP A 319 9.54 14.78 -10.25
C ASP A 319 9.15 13.81 -11.39
N GLY A 320 8.39 12.76 -11.07
CA GLY A 320 7.83 11.77 -11.98
C GLY A 320 8.82 10.73 -12.53
N LEU A 321 9.90 10.42 -11.79
CA LEU A 321 10.92 9.41 -12.09
C LEU A 321 11.48 9.46 -13.53
N ILE A 322 12.65 10.08 -13.70
CA ILE A 322 13.29 10.27 -15.01
C ILE A 322 14.56 9.43 -15.11
N TRP A 323 14.67 8.70 -16.22
CA TRP A 323 15.90 8.04 -16.66
C TRP A 323 16.43 8.69 -17.92
N ASN A 324 17.76 8.67 -18.10
CA ASN A 324 18.37 9.06 -19.35
C ASN A 324 19.22 7.91 -19.90
N ASP A 325 19.24 7.76 -21.22
CA ASP A 325 20.24 6.92 -21.89
C ASP A 325 21.56 7.68 -22.11
N SER A 326 22.51 7.03 -22.79
CA SER A 326 23.81 7.59 -23.16
C SER A 326 23.73 8.78 -24.13
N ASP A 327 22.65 8.88 -24.91
CA ASP A 327 22.36 10.02 -25.80
C ASP A 327 21.59 11.14 -25.09
N ASN A 328 21.43 11.04 -23.76
CA ASN A 328 20.70 11.96 -22.90
C ASN A 328 19.21 12.11 -23.26
N LYS A 329 18.61 11.08 -23.88
CA LYS A 329 17.17 10.98 -24.11
C LYS A 329 16.44 10.64 -22.84
N GLN A 330 15.33 11.31 -22.58
CA GLN A 330 14.55 11.17 -21.35
C GLN A 330 13.48 10.09 -21.48
N TYR A 331 13.37 9.28 -20.43
CA TYR A 331 12.41 8.20 -20.31
C TYR A 331 11.59 8.34 -19.04
N ARG A 332 10.28 8.07 -19.14
CA ARG A 332 9.36 7.98 -18.00
C ARG A 332 8.58 6.68 -18.04
N ALA A 333 8.48 6.02 -16.89
CA ALA A 333 7.68 4.81 -16.74
C ALA A 333 6.18 5.14 -16.73
N THR A 334 5.39 4.37 -17.46
CA THR A 334 3.92 4.47 -17.43
C THR A 334 3.29 3.17 -16.95
N ALA A 335 2.00 3.23 -16.66
CA ALA A 335 1.16 2.10 -16.32
C ALA A 335 0.38 1.58 -17.55
N ILE A 336 0.79 1.95 -18.78
CA ILE A 336 0.18 1.44 -20.03
C ILE A 336 0.46 -0.07 -20.15
N ASN A 337 -0.60 -0.87 -20.05
CA ASN A 337 -0.56 -2.34 -20.10
C ASN A 337 -1.43 -2.89 -21.24
N GLU A 338 -1.31 -2.29 -22.43
CA GLU A 338 -2.08 -2.65 -23.61
C GLU A 338 -1.20 -3.34 -24.66
N GLY A 339 -1.84 -4.07 -25.59
CA GLY A 339 -1.19 -4.73 -26.71
C GLY A 339 -1.22 -3.88 -28.00
N GLU A 340 -0.45 -4.31 -29.02
CA GLU A 340 -0.26 -3.56 -30.28
C GLU A 340 -1.56 -3.17 -31.00
N SER A 341 -2.63 -3.95 -30.87
CA SER A 341 -3.95 -3.62 -31.44
C SER A 341 -4.55 -2.32 -30.93
N SER A 342 -4.17 -1.88 -29.73
CA SER A 342 -4.69 -0.68 -29.07
C SER A 342 -3.84 0.56 -29.34
N LEU A 343 -2.76 0.47 -30.13
CA LEU A 343 -1.79 1.56 -30.34
C LEU A 343 -2.45 2.85 -30.81
N GLU A 344 -3.37 2.76 -31.77
CA GLU A 344 -4.05 3.93 -32.33
C GLU A 344 -4.94 4.65 -31.31
N GLU A 345 -5.74 3.89 -30.57
CA GLU A 345 -6.61 4.41 -29.52
C GLU A 345 -5.80 5.05 -28.40
N ILE A 346 -4.74 4.38 -27.94
CA ILE A 346 -3.87 4.88 -26.88
C ILE A 346 -3.16 6.17 -27.28
N CYS A 347 -2.60 6.26 -28.48
CA CYS A 347 -1.97 7.50 -28.95
C CYS A 347 -2.97 8.67 -29.00
N LYS A 348 -4.20 8.40 -29.45
CA LYS A 348 -5.28 9.40 -29.50
C LYS A 348 -5.67 9.86 -28.10
N ASP A 349 -5.83 8.95 -27.15
CA ASP A 349 -6.22 9.28 -25.79
C ASP A 349 -5.15 10.05 -25.04
N ILE A 350 -3.87 9.69 -25.24
CA ILE A 350 -2.75 10.47 -24.70
C ILE A 350 -2.80 11.91 -25.23
N TYR A 351 -2.94 12.09 -26.54
CA TYR A 351 -3.03 13.42 -27.14
C TYR A 351 -4.21 14.23 -26.62
N ASN A 352 -5.39 13.61 -26.55
CA ASN A 352 -6.57 14.25 -26.00
C ASN A 352 -6.40 14.65 -24.54
N ASN A 353 -5.78 13.80 -23.72
CA ASN A 353 -5.54 14.13 -22.32
C ASN A 353 -4.52 15.26 -22.19
N VAL A 354 -3.44 15.25 -22.97
CA VAL A 354 -2.40 16.31 -22.95
C VAL A 354 -2.97 17.68 -23.34
N ILE A 355 -3.82 17.75 -24.37
CA ILE A 355 -4.35 19.03 -24.87
C ILE A 355 -5.47 19.57 -24.00
N ASN A 356 -6.33 18.69 -23.47
CA ASN A 356 -7.50 19.11 -22.72
C ASN A 356 -7.22 19.29 -21.22
N THR A 357 -5.96 19.20 -20.79
CA THR A 357 -5.58 19.36 -19.37
C THR A 357 -4.27 20.13 -19.22
N ASP A 358 -4.06 20.80 -18.08
CA ASP A 358 -2.79 21.46 -17.72
C ASP A 358 -1.63 20.45 -17.47
N LEU A 359 -1.78 19.18 -17.87
CA LEU A 359 -0.80 18.11 -17.68
C LEU A 359 0.33 18.15 -18.73
N GLY A 360 0.35 19.16 -19.62
CA GLY A 360 1.43 19.42 -20.58
C GLY A 360 2.81 19.72 -19.96
N THR A 361 3.02 19.59 -18.67
CA THR A 361 4.38 19.56 -18.10
C THR A 361 4.78 18.17 -17.67
N LEU A 362 3.80 17.31 -17.37
CA LEU A 362 4.02 15.95 -16.86
C LEU A 362 4.57 15.01 -17.92
N TYR A 363 4.28 15.26 -19.19
CA TYR A 363 4.68 14.38 -20.29
C TYR A 363 5.84 14.93 -21.13
N GLN A 364 6.52 16.00 -20.70
CA GLN A 364 7.72 16.49 -21.40
C GLN A 364 8.85 15.46 -21.22
N THR A 365 8.94 14.52 -22.15
CA THR A 365 9.91 13.42 -22.20
C THR A 365 10.08 12.99 -23.65
N ASP A 366 11.19 12.33 -23.99
CA ASP A 366 11.36 11.74 -25.32
C ASP A 366 10.53 10.44 -25.45
N PHE A 367 10.55 9.62 -24.38
CA PHE A 367 9.94 8.30 -24.38
C PHE A 367 9.04 8.04 -23.16
N LEU A 368 7.88 7.43 -23.44
CA LEU A 368 6.98 6.83 -22.45
C LEU A 368 7.15 5.32 -22.50
N ILE A 369 7.65 4.73 -21.42
CA ILE A 369 7.87 3.29 -21.33
C ILE A 369 6.54 2.61 -21.09
N THR A 370 6.21 1.63 -21.92
CA THR A 370 4.99 0.81 -21.85
C THR A 370 5.35 -0.66 -21.61
N SER A 371 4.34 -1.49 -21.33
CA SER A 371 4.56 -2.93 -21.21
C SER A 371 5.04 -3.57 -22.51
N ASP A 372 4.39 -3.26 -23.64
CA ASP A 372 4.66 -3.89 -24.95
C ASP A 372 4.26 -3.05 -26.17
N LEU A 373 3.94 -1.76 -25.99
CA LEU A 373 3.59 -0.83 -27.08
C LEU A 373 4.80 -0.02 -27.56
N GLU A 374 4.91 0.12 -28.87
CA GLU A 374 5.92 0.96 -29.53
C GLU A 374 5.29 1.79 -30.65
N GLY A 375 5.64 3.07 -30.72
CA GLY A 375 5.16 3.94 -31.80
C GLY A 375 5.34 5.43 -31.52
N SER A 376 5.31 6.23 -32.58
CA SER A 376 5.30 7.70 -32.50
C SER A 376 3.87 8.19 -32.35
N ILE A 377 3.60 9.02 -31.33
CA ILE A 377 2.26 9.59 -31.09
C ILE A 377 1.84 10.45 -32.29
N GLU A 378 2.72 11.33 -32.76
CA GLU A 378 2.46 12.19 -33.92
C GLU A 378 2.17 11.39 -35.19
N THR A 379 3.00 10.40 -35.50
CA THR A 379 2.84 9.62 -36.73
C THR A 379 1.51 8.89 -36.75
N THR A 380 1.11 8.31 -35.61
CA THR A 380 -0.17 7.61 -35.46
C THR A 380 -1.35 8.56 -35.61
N ILE A 381 -1.27 9.75 -35.05
CA ILE A 381 -2.33 10.77 -35.11
C ILE A 381 -2.47 11.37 -36.52
N ASN A 382 -1.36 11.71 -37.17
CA ASN A 382 -1.37 12.30 -38.52
C ASN A 382 -1.96 11.35 -39.58
N LYS A 383 -1.86 10.04 -39.39
CA LYS A 383 -2.54 9.04 -40.24
C LYS A 383 -4.07 9.13 -40.16
N GLN A 384 -4.63 9.58 -39.03
CA GLN A 384 -6.08 9.70 -38.84
C GLN A 384 -6.65 11.03 -39.36
N PHE A 385 -5.93 12.15 -39.19
CA PHE A 385 -6.39 13.49 -39.62
C PHE A 385 -6.13 13.82 -41.09
N SER A 386 -5.98 12.80 -41.93
CA SER A 386 -5.86 12.94 -43.39
C SER A 386 -7.22 12.79 -44.09
N VAL A 387 -8.21 13.57 -43.67
CA VAL A 387 -9.37 13.96 -44.50
C VAL A 387 -9.72 15.41 -44.17
N GLU A 388 -9.49 16.28 -45.16
CA GLU A 388 -9.96 17.67 -45.36
C GLU A 388 -9.69 18.74 -44.29
N GLY A 389 -8.88 19.74 -44.67
CA GLY A 389 -8.75 21.01 -43.97
C GLY A 389 -7.30 21.36 -43.59
N LYS A 390 -6.56 21.93 -44.54
CA LYS A 390 -5.30 22.63 -44.25
C LYS A 390 -5.65 24.00 -43.69
N GLU A 391 -5.71 24.16 -42.38
CA GLU A 391 -5.50 25.48 -41.76
C GLU A 391 -4.98 25.32 -40.31
N ASP A 392 -3.85 25.99 -40.05
CA ASP A 392 -3.13 26.17 -38.78
C ASP A 392 -2.69 24.94 -37.96
N ARG A 393 -1.67 24.23 -38.46
CA ARG A 393 -0.90 23.21 -37.70
C ARG A 393 0.37 23.74 -37.02
N ASN A 394 0.56 25.06 -36.88
CA ASN A 394 1.81 25.64 -36.39
C ASN A 394 1.85 26.05 -34.90
N ASN A 395 0.81 25.73 -34.11
CA ASN A 395 0.84 25.86 -32.65
C ASN A 395 1.15 24.54 -31.90
N VAL A 396 1.57 23.48 -32.60
CA VAL A 396 1.89 22.15 -32.03
C VAL A 396 3.39 22.03 -31.72
N ASN A 397 3.94 22.91 -30.89
CA ASN A 397 5.38 22.93 -30.60
C ASN A 397 5.71 22.35 -29.21
N LYS A 398 5.85 21.01 -29.14
CA LYS A 398 6.70 20.18 -28.23
C LYS A 398 6.23 18.72 -28.12
N TRP A 399 4.95 18.45 -28.34
CA TRP A 399 4.28 17.15 -28.09
C TRP A 399 4.37 16.14 -29.22
N SER A 400 4.70 16.61 -30.42
CA SER A 400 4.84 15.80 -31.63
C SER A 400 5.92 14.73 -31.50
N ASN A 401 6.94 14.95 -30.65
CA ASN A 401 8.12 14.09 -30.59
C ASN A 401 8.10 13.02 -29.49
N ILE A 402 6.96 12.79 -28.81
CA ILE A 402 6.86 11.74 -27.80
C ILE A 402 6.67 10.37 -28.47
N HIS A 403 7.43 9.40 -28.01
CA HIS A 403 7.37 8.02 -28.48
C HIS A 403 6.97 7.07 -27.35
N LEU A 404 6.11 6.10 -27.67
CA LEU A 404 5.91 4.92 -26.85
C LEU A 404 7.07 3.94 -27.13
N ILE A 405 7.63 3.37 -26.08
CA ILE A 405 8.71 2.38 -26.19
C ILE A 405 8.44 1.17 -25.31
N LYS A 406 8.74 -0.03 -25.82
CA LYS A 406 8.65 -1.27 -25.04
C LYS A 406 9.66 -1.25 -23.91
N ARG A 407 9.25 -1.71 -22.72
CA ARG A 407 10.13 -1.83 -21.54
C ARG A 407 11.46 -2.53 -21.84
N GLU A 408 11.45 -3.63 -22.59
CA GLU A 408 12.70 -4.38 -22.85
C GLU A 408 13.67 -3.59 -23.74
N VAL A 409 13.17 -2.79 -24.68
CA VAL A 409 13.98 -1.89 -25.51
C VAL A 409 14.52 -0.73 -24.67
N ALA A 410 13.67 -0.12 -23.83
CA ALA A 410 14.08 0.95 -22.92
C ALA A 410 15.16 0.47 -21.94
N LYS A 411 15.00 -0.73 -21.37
CA LYS A 411 15.97 -1.35 -20.47
C LYS A 411 17.34 -1.49 -21.12
N ALA A 412 17.39 -1.93 -22.38
CA ALA A 412 18.65 -2.09 -23.11
C ALA A 412 19.37 -0.74 -23.32
N LYS A 413 18.63 0.36 -23.51
CA LYS A 413 19.18 1.71 -23.69
C LYS A 413 19.58 2.42 -22.40
N ILE A 414 18.81 2.21 -21.33
CA ILE A 414 19.01 2.89 -20.04
C ILE A 414 20.06 2.17 -19.19
N ASN A 415 20.10 0.85 -19.22
CA ASN A 415 21.00 0.05 -18.38
C ASN A 415 22.31 -0.34 -19.09
N GLY A 416 22.37 -0.18 -20.41
CA GLY A 416 23.58 -0.38 -21.21
C GLY A 416 24.41 0.89 -21.26
#